data_AF-A0A3M2DSB1-F1
#
_entry.id   AF-A0A3M2DSB1-F1
#
_cell.length_a   1.000
_cell.length_b   1.000
_cell.length_c   1.000
_cell.angle_alpha   90.00
_cell.angle_beta   90.00
_cell.angle_gamma   90.00
#
_symmetry.space_group_name_H-M   'P 1'
#
loop_
_entity.id
_entity.type
_entity.pdbx_description
1 polymer ?
#
loop_
_entity_poly.entity_id
_entity_poly.type
_entity_poly.pdbx_seq_one_letter_code
_entity_poly.pdbx_strand_id
1 'polypeptide(L)'
;MRRHLTCAAAPSRIFSAISAGCVRARERKLADRGGTRCGLTRGMVRTTPTSRALLGLAGALVLASCAAEDAPAADAFAAGRGAGADRWLTVDARRLARAVPRLSPDARAAFTPADVVDGVAIVRAPTGAIAELSAALHAGGARCGGFMAHPTRAAAIAAARAAAAPRAVAYAAAYTMDRADVVAAVTAGLSAAAIEDTIRTLSAYRNRFYTSDSGVDAAEWLADRWRAITAGRPDAQVRLVPHAFAQPSVELTIRGTAMPDEYVVIGGHLDSIAPGGANAVAPGADDNASGIAALTDVVRAMVAAGYRPDRTIVVYAYAGEEVGLLGSQDIAEDAAARGLNVVGALQLDMVNHHGSPEDMAIITDYTDPALTAFLEQLVDTYVGASRVRDTCGYACSDHASWYRAGFPVVHPFESRAADINAVLHTPDDTIDVSGGRADHALTFARTTAAFAVELAKGRTEDACTTDSDCGDGQTCAGGACVPMPPGGPDAGSAMPPGGPDAGAGGGAGGDGAGPAPVTSGCAAAGAPAADGGGWLALAWLAAWSARRRQRARAASAASARPSIR
;
A
#
# COMPACT_ATOMS: atom_id res chain seq x y z
N MET A 1 -33.91 7.06 54.44
CA MET A 1 -33.62 7.63 55.79
C MET A 1 -32.13 8.00 55.79
N ARG A 2 -31.75 9.28 55.62
CA ARG A 2 -31.25 10.22 56.66
C ARG A 2 -30.16 9.59 57.56
N ARG A 3 -28.99 10.16 57.88
CA ARG A 3 -28.33 11.48 57.69
C ARG A 3 -26.90 11.41 58.31
N HIS A 4 -25.95 12.19 57.77
CA HIS A 4 -24.85 13.02 58.37
C HIS A 4 -23.88 12.46 59.46
N LEU A 5 -22.64 12.92 59.70
CA LEU A 5 -21.92 14.23 59.66
C LEU A 5 -20.39 13.96 59.39
N THR A 6 -19.61 14.64 58.54
CA THR A 6 -18.91 15.96 58.61
C THR A 6 -17.96 16.24 59.80
N CYS A 7 -16.67 16.50 59.54
CA CYS A 7 -16.02 17.80 59.76
C CYS A 7 -14.58 17.87 59.20
N ALA A 8 -14.21 19.07 58.74
CA ALA A 8 -12.94 19.48 58.15
C ALA A 8 -12.29 20.57 59.03
N ALA A 9 -10.96 20.79 58.91
CA ALA A 9 -10.33 22.12 58.98
C ALA A 9 -8.81 22.05 58.66
N ALA A 10 -8.36 22.95 57.77
CA ALA A 10 -6.97 23.39 57.55
C ALA A 10 -6.56 24.47 58.61
N PRO A 11 -5.32 25.05 58.67
CA PRO A 11 -4.74 25.96 57.63
C PRO A 11 -3.17 25.97 57.52
N SER A 12 -2.55 26.20 56.34
CA SER A 12 -1.93 27.45 55.78
C SER A 12 -0.48 27.88 56.20
N ARG A 13 0.37 28.16 55.17
CA ARG A 13 1.46 29.20 55.03
C ARG A 13 2.83 28.94 55.72
N ILE A 14 4.06 29.32 55.28
CA ILE A 14 4.66 30.25 54.26
C ILE A 14 6.22 30.00 54.13
N PHE A 15 6.79 30.23 52.92
CA PHE A 15 8.15 30.67 52.44
C PHE A 15 9.56 30.05 52.76
N SER A 16 10.31 29.80 51.65
CA SER A 16 11.75 30.09 51.27
C SER A 16 12.94 29.72 52.19
N ALA A 17 14.18 29.40 51.74
CA ALA A 17 14.87 29.24 50.44
C ALA A 17 16.32 28.71 50.66
N ILE A 18 16.88 28.00 49.65
CA ILE A 18 18.28 27.99 49.13
C ILE A 18 19.47 27.58 50.06
N SER A 19 20.15 26.45 49.77
CA SER A 19 21.49 26.36 49.11
C SER A 19 22.35 25.10 49.43
N ALA A 20 22.94 24.55 48.37
CA ALA A 20 24.29 23.95 48.22
C ALA A 20 24.68 22.57 48.84
N GLY A 21 25.31 21.71 48.00
CA GLY A 21 26.53 20.98 48.39
C GLY A 21 26.70 19.48 48.03
N CYS A 22 27.32 19.21 46.86
CA CYS A 22 28.17 18.09 46.43
C CYS A 22 28.31 16.73 47.17
N VAL A 23 28.13 15.66 46.36
CA VAL A 23 28.97 14.46 46.09
C VAL A 23 30.16 14.14 47.03
N ARG A 24 30.26 12.87 47.47
CA ARG A 24 31.56 12.15 47.54
C ARG A 24 31.46 10.62 47.54
N ALA A 25 32.39 10.01 46.81
CA ALA A 25 32.69 8.60 46.62
C ALA A 25 33.34 7.93 47.84
N ARG A 26 33.43 6.59 47.82
CA ARG A 26 34.19 5.76 48.77
C ARG A 26 35.25 4.92 48.04
N GLU A 27 36.49 5.00 48.53
CA GLU A 27 37.57 4.01 48.36
C GLU A 27 38.02 3.53 49.76
N ARG A 28 38.56 2.30 49.85
CA ARG A 28 39.46 1.85 50.94
C ARG A 28 40.54 0.86 50.44
N LYS A 29 41.79 1.33 50.52
CA LYS A 29 43.10 0.76 51.01
C LYS A 29 43.52 -0.73 50.84
N LEU A 30 44.64 -0.89 50.10
CA LEU A 30 46.01 -1.43 50.39
C LEU A 30 46.33 -2.65 51.30
N ALA A 31 47.16 -3.58 50.75
CA ALA A 31 48.44 -4.15 51.27
C ALA A 31 49.07 -5.07 50.19
N ASP A 32 50.22 -4.78 49.56
CA ASP A 32 51.66 -5.03 49.88
C ASP A 32 52.22 -6.47 49.62
N ARG A 33 53.27 -6.54 48.77
CA ARG A 33 54.50 -7.40 48.79
C ARG A 33 55.02 -7.85 47.40
N GLY A 34 56.16 -7.27 47.00
CA GLY A 34 57.41 -7.99 46.68
C GLY A 34 57.70 -8.50 45.24
N GLY A 35 58.83 -8.06 44.66
CA GLY A 35 59.68 -8.94 43.81
C GLY A 35 60.21 -8.42 42.47
N THR A 36 61.29 -7.64 42.52
CA THR A 36 62.43 -7.49 41.56
C THR A 36 62.50 -8.33 40.26
N ARG A 37 62.83 -7.68 39.13
CA ARG A 37 64.11 -7.85 38.38
C ARG A 37 64.33 -6.82 37.24
N CYS A 38 65.60 -6.43 37.11
CA CYS A 38 66.20 -5.49 36.15
C CYS A 38 66.34 -6.05 34.71
N GLY A 39 66.42 -5.13 33.74
CA GLY A 39 66.98 -5.37 32.40
C GLY A 39 67.10 -4.07 31.59
N LEU A 40 68.31 -3.48 31.57
CA LEU A 40 68.72 -2.35 30.74
C LEU A 40 69.12 -2.84 29.33
N THR A 41 68.76 -2.10 28.28
CA THR A 41 69.72 -1.65 27.23
C THR A 41 69.13 -0.53 26.35
N ARG A 42 70.04 0.37 25.96
CA ARG A 42 69.88 1.60 25.16
C ARG A 42 69.61 1.32 23.68
N GLY A 43 68.90 2.23 23.02
CA GLY A 43 68.93 2.41 21.56
C GLY A 43 68.13 3.65 21.13
N MET A 44 68.83 4.75 20.84
CA MET A 44 68.30 5.95 20.19
C MET A 44 67.62 5.62 18.86
N VAL A 45 66.56 6.35 18.48
CA VAL A 45 66.51 7.27 17.32
C VAL A 45 65.06 7.68 17.01
N ARG A 46 64.84 8.99 17.09
CA ARG A 46 63.94 9.88 16.31
C ARG A 46 62.42 9.64 16.21
N THR A 47 61.76 10.74 16.59
CA THR A 47 60.60 11.42 15.96
C THR A 47 59.24 10.76 16.03
N THR A 48 58.43 11.24 16.98
CA THR A 48 57.08 11.79 16.76
C THR A 48 56.60 12.46 18.06
N PRO A 49 55.98 13.65 18.06
CA PRO A 49 55.28 14.14 19.23
C PRO A 49 53.79 13.80 19.09
N THR A 50 53.33 12.87 19.93
CA THR A 50 51.92 12.76 20.30
C THR A 50 51.65 13.59 21.57
N SER A 51 50.64 14.45 21.47
CA SER A 51 49.59 14.69 22.47
C SER A 51 49.94 15.23 23.88
N ARG A 52 49.72 16.54 24.04
CA ARG A 52 49.11 17.23 25.21
C ARG A 52 48.50 18.53 24.65
N ALA A 53 47.35 19.06 25.05
CA ALA A 53 46.22 18.66 25.85
C ALA A 53 45.12 19.71 25.53
N LEU A 54 43.86 19.27 25.48
CA LEU A 54 42.63 19.98 25.84
C LEU A 54 42.63 21.53 25.90
N LEU A 55 41.86 22.19 24.99
CA LEU A 55 40.64 22.98 25.28
C LEU A 55 40.24 23.83 24.06
N GLY A 56 38.94 23.92 23.76
CA GLY A 56 38.38 25.08 23.05
C GLY A 56 37.41 24.74 21.92
N LEU A 57 36.12 24.83 22.23
CA LEU A 57 34.98 24.77 21.30
C LEU A 57 35.15 25.68 20.08
N ALA A 58 34.84 25.14 18.88
CA ALA A 58 33.88 25.68 17.92
C ALA A 58 33.98 24.86 16.62
N GLY A 59 32.99 24.00 16.38
CA GLY A 59 32.91 23.21 15.16
C GLY A 59 32.60 24.11 13.96
N ALA A 60 33.52 24.17 13.01
CA ALA A 60 33.22 24.46 11.62
C ALA A 60 33.00 23.13 10.92
N LEU A 61 31.79 22.88 10.42
CA LEU A 61 31.50 21.82 9.47
C LEU A 61 30.81 22.44 8.27
N VAL A 62 31.58 22.66 7.20
CA VAL A 62 31.07 22.72 5.84
C VAL A 62 31.37 21.35 5.24
N LEU A 63 30.33 20.59 4.92
CA LEU A 63 30.15 19.88 3.65
C LEU A 63 28.81 19.11 3.68
N ALA A 64 27.94 19.55 2.77
CA ALA A 64 26.91 18.85 2.01
C ALA A 64 26.31 17.55 2.56
N SER A 65 24.97 17.53 2.71
CA SER A 65 24.15 16.78 1.75
C SER A 65 22.69 17.21 1.85
N CYS A 66 22.05 17.35 0.69
CA CYS A 66 20.63 17.63 0.53
C CYS A 66 19.80 16.57 1.25
N ALA A 67 19.06 16.96 2.28
CA ALA A 67 17.88 16.25 2.71
C ALA A 67 16.70 16.86 1.94
N ALA A 68 16.14 16.11 1.01
CA ALA A 68 14.84 16.40 0.44
C ALA A 68 13.82 16.26 1.59
N GLU A 69 13.36 17.39 2.11
CA GLU A 69 12.17 17.46 2.94
C GLU A 69 10.95 17.29 2.02
N ASP A 70 10.51 16.05 1.82
CA ASP A 70 9.18 15.77 1.27
C ASP A 70 8.33 15.08 2.36
N ALA A 71 7.77 15.92 3.22
CA ALA A 71 6.56 15.61 3.97
C ALA A 71 5.53 16.69 3.63
N PRO A 72 4.56 16.36 2.78
CA PRO A 72 3.19 16.31 3.29
C PRO A 72 2.34 15.27 2.53
N ALA A 73 2.25 14.06 3.07
CA ALA A 73 1.31 13.03 2.56
C ALA A 73 0.24 12.63 3.58
N ALA A 74 0.26 13.12 4.83
CA ALA A 74 -0.67 12.66 5.86
C ALA A 74 -1.94 13.53 5.99
N ASP A 75 -1.87 14.82 5.64
CA ASP A 75 -2.91 15.78 6.05
C ASP A 75 -4.11 15.88 5.09
N ALA A 76 -4.00 15.37 3.85
CA ALA A 76 -5.11 15.38 2.88
C ALA A 76 -6.05 14.17 3.02
N PHE A 77 -5.60 13.07 3.65
CA PHE A 77 -6.31 11.78 3.66
C PHE A 77 -7.57 11.75 4.54
N ALA A 78 -7.70 12.63 5.53
CA ALA A 78 -8.81 12.60 6.50
C ALA A 78 -9.99 13.52 6.16
N ALA A 79 -9.83 14.48 5.25
CA ALA A 79 -10.74 15.63 5.14
C ALA A 79 -12.03 15.38 4.33
N GLY A 80 -12.13 14.29 3.56
CA GLY A 80 -13.21 14.11 2.57
C GLY A 80 -14.44 13.30 3.02
N ARG A 81 -14.39 12.54 4.12
CA ARG A 81 -15.39 11.51 4.43
C ARG A 81 -16.15 11.74 5.74
N GLY A 82 -16.67 12.96 5.93
CA GLY A 82 -17.48 13.32 7.10
C GLY A 82 -18.57 12.29 7.44
N ALA A 83 -18.67 11.93 8.71
CA ALA A 83 -19.72 11.07 9.25
C ALA A 83 -21.05 11.82 9.24
N GLY A 84 -22.05 11.32 8.50
CA GLY A 84 -23.43 11.84 8.54
C GLY A 84 -24.04 12.29 7.22
N ALA A 85 -23.35 12.18 6.08
CA ALA A 85 -23.93 12.46 4.76
C ALA A 85 -24.18 11.18 3.95
N ASP A 86 -25.29 11.14 3.22
CA ASP A 86 -25.59 10.07 2.27
C ASP A 86 -24.40 9.81 1.34
N ARG A 87 -24.19 8.54 1.00
CA ARG A 87 -23.18 8.11 0.04
C ARG A 87 -23.84 7.63 -1.22
N TRP A 88 -23.12 7.74 -2.32
CA TRP A 88 -23.50 7.11 -3.57
C TRP A 88 -22.78 5.77 -3.67
N LEU A 89 -23.51 4.69 -3.86
CA LEU A 89 -22.94 3.36 -4.02
C LEU A 89 -22.99 2.96 -5.49
N THR A 90 -21.95 2.27 -5.92
CA THR A 90 -22.00 1.41 -7.10
C THR A 90 -22.00 -0.04 -6.65
N VAL A 91 -22.89 -0.86 -7.21
CA VAL A 91 -23.07 -2.26 -6.84
C VAL A 91 -23.59 -3.03 -8.05
N ASP A 92 -23.23 -4.30 -8.22
CA ASP A 92 -23.83 -5.13 -9.27
C ASP A 92 -25.36 -5.15 -9.10
N ALA A 93 -26.09 -4.78 -10.16
CA ALA A 93 -27.54 -4.62 -10.08
C ALA A 93 -28.25 -5.94 -9.76
N ARG A 94 -27.72 -7.08 -10.23
CA ARG A 94 -28.29 -8.40 -9.94
C ARG A 94 -28.01 -8.82 -8.49
N ARG A 95 -26.83 -8.51 -7.96
CA ARG A 95 -26.48 -8.73 -6.54
C ARG A 95 -27.35 -7.88 -5.63
N LEU A 96 -27.50 -6.59 -5.94
CA LEU A 96 -28.37 -5.68 -5.19
C LEU A 96 -29.81 -6.21 -5.14
N ALA A 97 -30.36 -6.62 -6.28
CA ALA A 97 -31.72 -7.18 -6.36
C ALA A 97 -31.91 -8.43 -5.48
N ARG A 98 -30.87 -9.26 -5.28
CA ARG A 98 -30.90 -10.42 -4.37
C ARG A 98 -30.71 -10.04 -2.91
N ALA A 99 -29.97 -8.97 -2.62
CA ALA A 99 -29.71 -8.51 -1.26
C ALA A 99 -30.88 -7.73 -0.66
N VAL A 100 -31.56 -6.88 -1.44
CA VAL A 100 -32.65 -6.01 -0.98
C VAL A 100 -33.75 -6.76 -0.20
N PRO A 101 -34.23 -7.94 -0.61
CA PRO A 101 -35.21 -8.70 0.18
C PRO A 101 -34.78 -9.09 1.59
N ARG A 102 -33.46 -9.15 1.86
CA ARG A 102 -32.90 -9.48 3.18
C ARG A 102 -32.79 -8.28 4.12
N LEU A 103 -32.94 -7.07 3.58
CA LEU A 103 -32.93 -5.84 4.36
C LEU A 103 -34.23 -5.66 5.14
N SER A 104 -34.13 -4.95 6.25
CA SER A 104 -35.22 -4.43 7.06
C SER A 104 -36.17 -3.59 6.19
N PRO A 105 -37.48 -3.54 6.53
CA PRO A 105 -38.45 -2.77 5.78
C PRO A 105 -38.05 -1.30 5.59
N ASP A 106 -37.44 -0.70 6.61
CA ASP A 106 -37.01 0.71 6.60
C ASP A 106 -35.82 0.94 5.67
N ALA A 107 -34.88 -0.01 5.59
CA ALA A 107 -33.70 0.09 4.73
C ALA A 107 -34.01 -0.17 3.25
N ARG A 108 -34.99 -1.03 2.92
CA ARG A 108 -35.29 -1.43 1.53
C ARG A 108 -35.52 -0.24 0.59
N ALA A 109 -36.26 0.77 1.06
CA ALA A 109 -36.57 1.95 0.25
C ALA A 109 -35.30 2.71 -0.19
N ALA A 110 -34.27 2.73 0.67
CA ALA A 110 -33.01 3.41 0.41
C ALA A 110 -32.15 2.73 -0.68
N PHE A 111 -32.41 1.46 -1.00
CA PHE A 111 -31.61 0.69 -1.95
C PHE A 111 -32.29 0.50 -3.32
N THR A 112 -33.21 1.40 -3.66
CA THR A 112 -33.73 1.50 -5.02
C THR A 112 -32.69 2.17 -5.92
N PRO A 113 -32.28 1.56 -7.05
CA PRO A 113 -31.35 2.19 -7.98
C PRO A 113 -31.88 3.52 -8.50
N ALA A 114 -31.07 4.57 -8.39
CA ALA A 114 -31.30 5.87 -9.01
C ALA A 114 -30.82 5.91 -10.48
N ASP A 115 -29.98 4.94 -10.87
CA ASP A 115 -29.52 4.71 -12.23
C ASP A 115 -28.97 3.29 -12.35
N VAL A 116 -28.80 2.81 -13.59
CA VAL A 116 -28.05 1.59 -13.89
C VAL A 116 -27.21 1.82 -15.13
N VAL A 117 -25.90 1.65 -15.01
CA VAL A 117 -24.93 1.79 -16.11
C VAL A 117 -24.23 0.45 -16.29
N ASP A 118 -24.42 -0.18 -17.45
CA ASP A 118 -23.75 -1.44 -17.83
C ASP A 118 -23.86 -2.55 -16.77
N GLY A 119 -25.03 -2.66 -16.14
CA GLY A 119 -25.30 -3.66 -15.09
C GLY A 119 -24.85 -3.25 -13.67
N VAL A 120 -24.24 -2.08 -13.51
CA VAL A 120 -23.89 -1.49 -12.20
C VAL A 120 -24.99 -0.53 -11.76
N ALA A 121 -25.66 -0.85 -10.65
CA ALA A 121 -26.66 0.00 -10.04
C ALA A 121 -26.01 1.14 -9.26
N ILE A 122 -26.56 2.34 -9.40
CA ILE A 122 -26.15 3.55 -8.70
C ILE A 122 -27.21 3.88 -7.66
N VAL A 123 -26.84 3.82 -6.39
CA VAL A 123 -27.78 3.92 -5.26
C VAL A 123 -27.38 5.06 -4.35
N ARG A 124 -28.35 5.86 -3.88
CA ARG A 124 -28.12 6.83 -2.81
C ARG A 124 -28.43 6.15 -1.47
N ALA A 125 -27.41 5.78 -0.72
CA ALA A 125 -27.55 5.06 0.54
C ALA A 125 -27.23 5.97 1.73
N PRO A 126 -28.11 6.04 2.75
CA PRO A 126 -27.78 6.60 4.04
C PRO A 126 -26.62 5.82 4.66
N THR A 127 -25.63 6.52 5.26
CA THR A 127 -24.43 5.86 5.82
C THR A 127 -24.78 4.75 6.80
N GLY A 128 -25.81 4.95 7.63
CA GLY A 128 -26.25 3.96 8.62
C GLY A 128 -26.84 2.68 8.01
N ALA A 129 -27.29 2.71 6.76
CA ALA A 129 -27.87 1.56 6.07
C ALA A 129 -26.84 0.73 5.29
N ILE A 130 -25.63 1.26 5.05
CA ILE A 130 -24.57 0.58 4.29
C ILE A 130 -24.11 -0.69 4.99
N ALA A 131 -24.01 -0.67 6.32
CA ALA A 131 -23.64 -1.85 7.10
C ALA A 131 -24.66 -2.99 6.94
N GLU A 132 -25.95 -2.65 6.81
CA GLU A 132 -27.02 -3.61 6.59
C GLU A 132 -26.97 -4.20 5.17
N LEU A 133 -26.69 -3.36 4.16
CA LEU A 133 -26.44 -3.82 2.80
C LEU A 133 -25.24 -4.77 2.74
N SER A 134 -24.11 -4.38 3.34
CA SER A 134 -22.92 -5.23 3.44
C SER A 134 -23.28 -6.57 4.07
N ALA A 135 -23.95 -6.59 5.22
CA ALA A 135 -24.39 -7.84 5.84
C ALA A 135 -25.29 -8.69 4.93
N ALA A 136 -26.22 -8.07 4.19
CA ALA A 136 -27.12 -8.77 3.27
C ALA A 136 -26.42 -9.33 2.01
N LEU A 137 -25.36 -8.67 1.55
CA LEU A 137 -24.51 -9.12 0.44
C LEU A 137 -23.65 -10.33 0.84
N HIS A 138 -23.16 -10.35 2.08
CA HIS A 138 -22.44 -11.49 2.66
C HIS A 138 -23.33 -12.62 3.17
N ALA A 139 -24.64 -12.41 3.25
CA ALA A 139 -25.56 -13.40 3.78
C ALA A 139 -25.65 -14.64 2.86
N GLY A 140 -25.33 -15.80 3.43
CA GLY A 140 -25.43 -17.11 2.78
C GLY A 140 -24.09 -17.81 2.53
N GLY A 141 -22.96 -17.18 2.86
CA GLY A 141 -21.63 -17.68 2.48
C GLY A 141 -21.42 -17.64 0.97
N ALA A 142 -20.17 -17.78 0.53
CA ALA A 142 -19.76 -17.91 -0.87
C ALA A 142 -19.67 -16.64 -1.75
N ARG A 143 -19.78 -15.40 -1.24
CA ARG A 143 -19.51 -14.17 -2.04
C ARG A 143 -19.07 -12.95 -1.21
N CYS A 144 -18.16 -12.15 -1.78
CA CYS A 144 -17.70 -10.85 -1.25
C CYS A 144 -18.73 -9.72 -1.44
N GLY A 145 -18.46 -8.57 -0.81
CA GLY A 145 -19.38 -7.43 -0.70
C GLY A 145 -19.87 -6.90 -2.04
N GLY A 146 -19.00 -6.70 -3.03
CA GLY A 146 -19.43 -6.37 -4.39
C GLY A 146 -19.99 -4.95 -4.56
N PHE A 147 -19.59 -4.00 -3.72
CA PHE A 147 -20.01 -2.59 -3.81
C PHE A 147 -18.86 -1.63 -3.51
N MET A 148 -18.97 -0.39 -3.98
CA MET A 148 -18.02 0.69 -3.69
C MET A 148 -18.78 1.98 -3.34
N ALA A 149 -18.23 2.79 -2.44
CA ALA A 149 -18.84 4.03 -1.98
C ALA A 149 -18.16 5.26 -2.57
N HIS A 150 -18.96 6.24 -2.97
CA HIS A 150 -18.57 7.45 -3.68
C HIS A 150 -19.12 8.71 -2.99
N PRO A 151 -18.39 9.83 -3.02
CA PRO A 151 -18.82 11.07 -2.38
C PRO A 151 -20.00 11.74 -3.12
N THR A 152 -20.14 11.54 -4.44
CA THR A 152 -21.16 12.21 -5.26
C THR A 152 -21.78 11.27 -6.30
N ARG A 153 -22.99 11.60 -6.79
CA ARG A 153 -23.65 10.85 -7.88
C ARG A 153 -22.80 10.85 -9.14
N ALA A 154 -22.18 11.99 -9.45
CA ALA A 154 -21.33 12.14 -10.61
C ALA A 154 -20.11 11.22 -10.52
N ALA A 155 -19.47 11.11 -9.35
CA ALA A 155 -18.38 10.18 -9.11
C ALA A 155 -18.83 8.72 -9.28
N ALA A 156 -20.00 8.35 -8.75
CA ALA A 156 -20.55 7.00 -8.93
C ALA A 156 -20.85 6.66 -10.41
N ILE A 157 -21.40 7.62 -11.17
CA ILE A 157 -21.64 7.45 -12.61
C ILE A 157 -20.32 7.31 -13.37
N ALA A 158 -19.34 8.16 -13.07
CA ALA A 158 -18.03 8.11 -13.69
C ALA A 158 -17.34 6.76 -13.40
N ALA A 159 -17.42 6.29 -12.15
CA ALA A 159 -16.90 4.99 -11.74
C ALA A 159 -17.57 3.84 -12.51
N ALA A 160 -18.89 3.83 -12.61
CA ALA A 160 -19.62 2.79 -13.34
C ALA A 160 -19.26 2.78 -14.84
N ARG A 161 -19.12 3.95 -15.46
CA ARG A 161 -18.69 4.07 -16.87
C ARG A 161 -17.23 3.66 -17.09
N ALA A 162 -16.33 4.05 -16.20
CA ALA A 162 -14.91 3.67 -16.28
C ALA A 162 -14.73 2.15 -16.19
N ALA A 163 -15.61 1.49 -15.44
CA ALA A 163 -15.66 0.04 -15.33
C ALA A 163 -16.04 -0.66 -16.66
N ALA A 164 -16.76 0.03 -17.55
CA ALA A 164 -17.24 -0.51 -18.84
C ALA A 164 -16.39 -0.08 -20.05
N ALA A 165 -15.42 0.82 -19.87
CA ALA A 165 -14.67 1.42 -20.97
C ALA A 165 -13.51 0.52 -21.43
N PRO A 166 -13.35 0.29 -22.76
CA PRO A 166 -12.14 -0.34 -23.31
C PRO A 166 -10.90 0.47 -22.95
N ARG A 167 -9.80 -0.19 -22.58
CA ARG A 167 -8.56 0.49 -22.18
C ARG A 167 -7.42 0.29 -23.16
N ALA A 168 -6.69 1.38 -23.39
CA ALA A 168 -5.41 1.36 -24.08
C ALA A 168 -4.35 0.74 -23.15
N VAL A 169 -3.66 -0.28 -23.65
CA VAL A 169 -2.66 -1.02 -22.87
C VAL A 169 -1.29 -0.35 -23.03
N ALA A 170 -0.98 0.60 -22.15
CA ALA A 170 0.27 1.37 -22.23
C ALA A 170 1.55 0.50 -22.12
N TYR A 171 1.45 -0.66 -21.47
CA TYR A 171 2.59 -1.54 -21.15
C TYR A 171 2.59 -2.89 -21.88
N ALA A 172 1.71 -3.12 -22.86
CA ALA A 172 1.59 -4.43 -23.53
C ALA A 172 2.93 -4.93 -24.10
N ALA A 173 3.72 -4.03 -24.68
CA ALA A 173 5.02 -4.35 -25.28
C ALA A 173 6.12 -4.63 -24.25
N ALA A 174 5.93 -4.24 -22.99
CA ALA A 174 6.90 -4.43 -21.91
C ALA A 174 6.76 -5.78 -21.19
N TYR A 175 5.69 -6.52 -21.45
CA TYR A 175 5.41 -7.81 -20.81
C TYR A 175 6.17 -8.95 -21.52
N THR A 176 7.43 -9.14 -21.11
CA THR A 176 8.30 -10.20 -21.64
C THR A 176 8.72 -11.15 -20.52
N MET A 177 9.20 -12.35 -20.87
CA MET A 177 9.77 -13.32 -19.92
C MET A 177 11.23 -13.61 -20.30
N ASP A 178 12.17 -13.15 -19.49
CA ASP A 178 13.62 -13.34 -19.73
C ASP A 178 14.45 -13.47 -18.44
N ARG A 179 13.80 -13.63 -17.28
CA ARG A 179 14.44 -13.74 -15.96
C ARG A 179 14.25 -15.10 -15.30
N ALA A 180 14.20 -16.17 -16.11
CA ALA A 180 13.92 -17.52 -15.65
C ALA A 180 14.86 -18.00 -14.52
N ASP A 181 16.14 -17.62 -14.57
CA ASP A 181 17.14 -17.93 -13.54
C ASP A 181 16.82 -17.23 -12.21
N VAL A 182 16.44 -15.95 -12.24
CA VAL A 182 16.04 -15.18 -11.06
C VAL A 182 14.72 -15.69 -10.50
N VAL A 183 13.75 -15.99 -11.37
CA VAL A 183 12.47 -16.60 -10.97
C VAL A 183 12.72 -17.93 -10.26
N ALA A 184 13.57 -18.80 -10.82
CA ALA A 184 13.94 -20.07 -10.19
C ALA A 184 14.61 -19.86 -8.83
N ALA A 185 15.54 -18.90 -8.71
CA ALA A 185 16.22 -18.59 -7.46
C ALA A 185 15.27 -18.11 -6.35
N VAL A 186 14.32 -17.22 -6.69
CA VAL A 186 13.31 -16.73 -5.74
C VAL A 186 12.33 -17.84 -5.37
N THR A 187 11.77 -18.55 -6.36
CA THR A 187 10.74 -19.57 -6.12
C THR A 187 11.27 -20.80 -5.36
N ALA A 188 12.56 -21.14 -5.48
CA ALA A 188 13.20 -22.18 -4.68
C ALA A 188 13.18 -21.87 -3.17
N GLY A 189 13.07 -20.59 -2.80
CA GLY A 189 13.00 -20.15 -1.42
C GLY A 189 11.59 -20.20 -0.81
N LEU A 190 10.52 -20.40 -1.60
CA LEU A 190 9.13 -20.41 -1.15
C LEU A 190 8.79 -21.68 -0.35
N SER A 191 7.86 -21.58 0.60
CA SER A 191 7.54 -22.66 1.54
C SER A 191 6.07 -22.66 1.93
N ALA A 192 5.37 -23.76 1.63
CA ALA A 192 4.00 -24.00 2.12
C ALA A 192 3.93 -23.90 3.66
N ALA A 193 4.94 -24.39 4.38
CA ALA A 193 4.96 -24.32 5.84
C ALA A 193 5.04 -22.87 6.37
N ALA A 194 5.78 -21.98 5.69
CA ALA A 194 5.87 -20.58 6.07
C ALA A 194 4.57 -19.81 5.74
N ILE A 195 3.91 -20.16 4.64
CA ILE A 195 2.57 -19.66 4.29
C ILE A 195 1.58 -20.12 5.36
N GLU A 196 1.56 -21.42 5.68
CA GLU A 196 0.68 -22.00 6.70
C GLU A 196 0.84 -21.33 8.08
N ASP A 197 2.07 -21.09 8.53
CA ASP A 197 2.37 -20.37 9.79
C ASP A 197 1.73 -18.98 9.82
N THR A 198 1.79 -18.26 8.69
CA THR A 198 1.19 -16.93 8.56
C THR A 198 -0.34 -17.01 8.56
N ILE A 199 -0.94 -17.97 7.85
CA ILE A 199 -2.39 -18.21 7.86
C ILE A 199 -2.86 -18.50 9.28
N ARG A 200 -2.21 -19.43 9.98
CA ARG A 200 -2.55 -19.79 11.37
C ARG A 200 -2.43 -18.61 12.31
N THR A 201 -1.43 -17.76 12.13
CA THR A 201 -1.27 -16.57 12.97
C THR A 201 -2.37 -15.54 12.73
N LEU A 202 -2.68 -15.22 11.47
CA LEU A 202 -3.71 -14.24 11.12
C LEU A 202 -5.12 -14.73 11.45
N SER A 203 -5.38 -16.03 11.31
CA SER A 203 -6.68 -16.64 11.63
C SER A 203 -6.90 -16.92 13.12
N ALA A 204 -5.87 -16.78 13.95
CA ALA A 204 -5.99 -16.88 15.40
C ALA A 204 -6.57 -15.61 16.07
N TYR A 205 -6.58 -14.47 15.37
CA TYR A 205 -7.31 -13.30 15.83
C TYR A 205 -8.81 -13.60 15.86
N ARG A 206 -9.54 -13.06 16.84
CA ARG A 206 -11.01 -13.21 16.90
C ARG A 206 -11.66 -12.82 15.56
N ASN A 207 -11.23 -11.70 15.00
CA ASN A 207 -11.50 -11.24 13.64
C ASN A 207 -10.42 -10.22 13.27
N ARG A 208 -10.34 -9.84 11.99
CA ARG A 208 -9.49 -8.75 11.50
C ARG A 208 -10.31 -7.58 10.97
N PHE A 209 -11.54 -7.41 11.46
CA PHE A 209 -12.50 -6.44 10.95
C PHE A 209 -11.99 -4.98 11.04
N TYR A 210 -12.25 -4.17 10.01
CA TYR A 210 -11.66 -2.83 9.84
C TYR A 210 -11.89 -1.79 10.96
N THR A 211 -12.89 -2.03 11.83
CA THR A 211 -13.21 -1.18 12.99
C THR A 211 -12.90 -1.83 14.34
N SER A 212 -12.44 -3.09 14.36
CA SER A 212 -12.12 -3.78 15.60
C SER A 212 -10.67 -3.50 16.04
N ASP A 213 -10.42 -3.57 17.35
CA ASP A 213 -9.06 -3.50 17.87
C ASP A 213 -8.19 -4.67 17.35
N SER A 214 -8.77 -5.86 17.15
CA SER A 214 -8.03 -7.01 16.60
C SER A 214 -7.66 -6.82 15.12
N GLY A 215 -8.45 -6.08 14.33
CA GLY A 215 -8.07 -5.66 12.98
C GLY A 215 -6.87 -4.73 12.96
N VAL A 216 -6.83 -3.75 13.87
CA VAL A 216 -5.65 -2.87 14.07
C VAL A 216 -4.43 -3.69 14.50
N ASP A 217 -4.61 -4.62 15.43
CA ASP A 217 -3.54 -5.47 15.94
C ASP A 217 -2.94 -6.37 14.86
N ALA A 218 -3.77 -6.92 13.97
CA ALA A 218 -3.31 -7.72 12.84
C ALA A 218 -2.44 -6.88 11.88
N ALA A 219 -2.82 -5.62 11.62
CA ALA A 219 -2.05 -4.71 10.77
C ALA A 219 -0.70 -4.34 11.39
N GLU A 220 -0.68 -4.05 12.69
CA GLU A 220 0.57 -3.80 13.43
C GLU A 220 1.48 -5.03 13.43
N TRP A 221 0.92 -6.23 13.67
CA TRP A 221 1.67 -7.48 13.64
C TRP A 221 2.29 -7.75 12.26
N LEU A 222 1.52 -7.57 11.19
CA LEU A 222 2.02 -7.79 9.83
C LEU A 222 3.12 -6.80 9.47
N ALA A 223 2.96 -5.52 9.83
CA ALA A 223 4.00 -4.52 9.62
C ALA A 223 5.30 -4.88 10.34
N ASP A 224 5.23 -5.36 11.58
CA ASP A 224 6.41 -5.81 12.33
C ASP A 224 7.02 -7.09 11.74
N ARG A 225 6.19 -8.03 11.26
CA ARG A 225 6.64 -9.24 10.55
C ARG A 225 7.41 -8.89 9.29
N TRP A 226 6.88 -7.98 8.47
CA TRP A 226 7.54 -7.53 7.24
C TRP A 226 8.83 -6.75 7.54
N ARG A 227 8.86 -5.87 8.55
CA ARG A 227 10.10 -5.21 9.00
C ARG A 227 11.18 -6.21 9.42
N ALA A 228 10.79 -7.28 10.10
CA ALA A 228 11.71 -8.33 10.50
C ALA A 228 12.24 -9.11 9.29
N ILE A 229 11.39 -9.43 8.31
CA ILE A 229 11.79 -10.10 7.07
C ILE A 229 12.78 -9.22 6.28
N THR A 230 12.54 -7.92 6.20
CA THR A 230 13.42 -6.98 5.48
C THR A 230 14.54 -6.41 6.34
N ALA A 231 14.81 -6.99 7.51
CA ALA A 231 15.90 -6.52 8.36
C ALA A 231 17.24 -6.63 7.60
N GLY A 232 17.92 -5.50 7.41
CA GLY A 232 19.17 -5.43 6.63
C GLY A 232 19.00 -5.08 5.14
N ARG A 233 17.77 -4.79 4.69
CA ARG A 233 17.48 -4.24 3.36
C ARG A 233 17.35 -2.71 3.43
N PRO A 234 18.40 -1.93 3.08
CA PRO A 234 18.32 -0.47 3.12
C PRO A 234 17.38 0.11 2.06
N ASP A 235 17.06 -0.69 1.04
CA ASP A 235 16.15 -0.41 -0.05
C ASP A 235 14.69 -0.76 0.28
N ALA A 236 14.40 -1.31 1.46
CA ALA A 236 13.07 -1.70 1.87
C ALA A 236 12.50 -0.81 3.00
N GLN A 237 11.23 -0.43 2.89
CA GLN A 237 10.50 0.35 3.89
C GLN A 237 9.13 -0.26 4.17
N VAL A 238 8.70 -0.25 5.44
CA VAL A 238 7.36 -0.71 5.85
C VAL A 238 6.62 0.38 6.61
N ARG A 239 5.44 0.77 6.11
CA ARG A 239 4.58 1.79 6.72
C ARG A 239 3.16 1.30 6.91
N LEU A 240 2.48 1.90 7.89
CA LEU A 240 1.04 1.80 8.05
C LEU A 240 0.41 2.97 7.29
N VAL A 241 -0.58 2.69 6.45
CA VAL A 241 -1.33 3.68 5.68
C VAL A 241 -2.63 3.98 6.44
N PRO A 242 -2.80 5.18 7.00
CA PRO A 242 -3.99 5.51 7.78
C PRO A 242 -5.20 5.76 6.86
N HIS A 243 -6.39 5.44 7.36
CA HIS A 243 -7.67 5.70 6.71
C HIS A 243 -8.61 6.44 7.65
N ALA A 244 -9.82 6.77 7.18
CA ALA A 244 -10.88 7.37 8.00
C ALA A 244 -11.50 6.38 9.03
N PHE A 245 -10.98 5.16 9.13
CA PHE A 245 -11.39 4.11 10.05
C PHE A 245 -10.18 3.53 10.80
N ALA A 246 -10.42 2.65 11.78
CA ALA A 246 -9.42 2.29 12.78
C ALA A 246 -8.25 1.48 12.21
N GLN A 247 -8.53 0.45 11.41
CA GLN A 247 -7.51 -0.41 10.82
C GLN A 247 -6.74 0.32 9.70
N PRO A 248 -5.41 0.44 9.79
CA PRO A 248 -4.60 0.91 8.68
C PRO A 248 -4.35 -0.21 7.65
N SER A 249 -4.13 0.16 6.38
CA SER A 249 -3.47 -0.77 5.45
C SER A 249 -1.98 -0.89 5.77
N VAL A 250 -1.33 -1.97 5.36
CA VAL A 250 0.12 -2.13 5.49
C VAL A 250 0.75 -2.04 4.11
N GLU A 251 1.81 -1.25 3.98
CA GLU A 251 2.60 -1.13 2.77
C GLU A 251 4.05 -1.53 3.06
N LEU A 252 4.59 -2.41 2.21
CA LEU A 252 6.02 -2.66 2.10
C LEU A 252 6.50 -2.25 0.71
N THR A 253 7.51 -1.38 0.66
CA THR A 253 8.14 -0.92 -0.58
C THR A 253 9.54 -1.49 -0.64
N ILE A 254 9.92 -2.09 -1.78
CA ILE A 254 11.30 -2.41 -2.13
C ILE A 254 11.67 -1.52 -3.32
N ARG A 255 12.51 -0.52 -3.07
CA ARG A 255 12.87 0.50 -4.06
C ARG A 255 13.67 -0.11 -5.21
N GLY A 256 13.28 0.23 -6.43
CA GLY A 256 13.97 -0.19 -7.65
C GLY A 256 15.38 0.41 -7.78
N THR A 257 16.31 -0.33 -8.37
CA THR A 257 17.70 0.09 -8.57
C THR A 257 17.92 0.98 -9.78
N ALA A 258 17.12 0.83 -10.83
CA ALA A 258 17.32 1.53 -12.11
C ALA A 258 16.12 2.42 -12.51
N MET A 259 14.89 1.97 -12.23
CA MET A 259 13.64 2.65 -12.55
C MET A 259 12.78 2.78 -11.27
N PRO A 260 13.25 3.52 -10.26
CA PRO A 260 12.56 3.60 -8.96
C PRO A 260 11.16 4.24 -9.03
N ASP A 261 10.85 4.98 -10.10
CA ASP A 261 9.56 5.65 -10.30
C ASP A 261 8.58 4.83 -11.16
N GLU A 262 8.96 3.61 -11.55
CA GLU A 262 8.06 2.61 -12.14
C GLU A 262 7.70 1.58 -11.06
N TYR A 263 6.41 1.30 -10.92
CA TYR A 263 5.88 0.53 -9.80
C TYR A 263 5.25 -0.78 -10.27
N VAL A 264 5.65 -1.88 -9.64
CA VAL A 264 4.98 -3.18 -9.71
C VAL A 264 4.28 -3.40 -8.38
N VAL A 265 2.96 -3.59 -8.43
CA VAL A 265 2.13 -3.74 -7.23
C VAL A 265 1.71 -5.20 -7.08
N ILE A 266 1.85 -5.74 -5.89
CA ILE A 266 1.24 -7.01 -5.50
C ILE A 266 0.47 -6.79 -4.19
N GLY A 267 -0.72 -7.35 -4.02
CA GLY A 267 -1.52 -7.07 -2.83
C GLY A 267 -2.64 -8.06 -2.57
N GLY A 268 -3.23 -7.93 -1.39
CA GLY A 268 -4.40 -8.67 -0.91
C GLY A 268 -4.97 -7.92 0.30
N HIS A 269 -6.19 -8.22 0.73
CA HIS A 269 -6.76 -7.55 1.90
C HIS A 269 -6.44 -8.30 3.20
N LEU A 270 -6.36 -7.53 4.28
CA LEU A 270 -6.02 -8.01 5.61
C LEU A 270 -7.25 -8.26 6.47
N ASP A 271 -8.34 -7.56 6.24
CA ASP A 271 -9.53 -7.70 7.07
C ASP A 271 -10.23 -9.04 6.92
N SER A 272 -11.17 -9.30 7.83
CA SER A 272 -12.07 -10.44 7.75
C SER A 272 -13.42 -10.05 8.32
N ILE A 273 -14.50 -10.62 7.76
CA ILE A 273 -15.86 -10.42 8.22
C ILE A 273 -16.56 -11.73 8.54
N ALA A 274 -17.54 -11.66 9.45
CA ALA A 274 -18.58 -12.68 9.61
C ALA A 274 -19.84 -12.00 10.17
N PRO A 275 -21.02 -12.67 10.16
CA PRO A 275 -22.23 -12.13 10.76
C PRO A 275 -21.99 -11.64 12.20
N GLY A 276 -22.25 -10.36 12.44
CA GLY A 276 -21.95 -9.68 13.71
C GLY A 276 -20.80 -8.66 13.64
N GLY A 277 -20.14 -8.52 12.48
CA GLY A 277 -19.15 -7.47 12.21
C GLY A 277 -17.99 -7.47 13.21
N ALA A 278 -17.69 -6.33 13.82
CA ALA A 278 -16.59 -6.17 14.78
C ALA A 278 -16.64 -7.14 15.98
N ASN A 279 -17.82 -7.67 16.31
CA ASN A 279 -18.02 -8.61 17.42
C ASN A 279 -18.10 -10.08 16.96
N ALA A 280 -18.02 -10.36 15.66
CA ALA A 280 -18.06 -11.72 15.16
C ALA A 280 -16.75 -12.46 15.45
N VAL A 281 -16.81 -13.79 15.44
CA VAL A 281 -15.61 -14.62 15.24
C VAL A 281 -15.49 -14.82 13.73
N ALA A 282 -14.40 -14.36 13.14
CA ALA A 282 -14.15 -14.40 11.70
C ALA A 282 -12.68 -14.76 11.48
N PRO A 283 -12.32 -16.05 11.54
CA PRO A 283 -10.94 -16.47 11.38
C PRO A 283 -10.40 -16.08 10.01
N GLY A 284 -11.22 -16.11 8.95
CA GLY A 284 -10.85 -15.58 7.64
C GLY A 284 -9.57 -16.23 7.12
N ALA A 285 -9.46 -17.56 7.26
CA ALA A 285 -8.22 -18.27 7.02
C ALA A 285 -7.91 -18.34 5.53
N ASP A 286 -8.92 -18.65 4.73
CA ASP A 286 -8.83 -18.56 3.29
C ASP A 286 -9.08 -17.13 2.82
N ASP A 287 -10.06 -16.45 3.40
CA ASP A 287 -10.47 -15.09 3.06
C ASP A 287 -10.10 -14.06 4.17
N ASN A 288 -8.99 -13.33 4.06
CA ASN A 288 -7.90 -13.49 3.09
C ASN A 288 -6.54 -13.60 3.77
N ALA A 289 -6.48 -14.35 4.88
CA ALA A 289 -5.18 -14.67 5.48
C ALA A 289 -4.28 -15.47 4.51
N SER A 290 -4.87 -16.24 3.59
CA SER A 290 -4.15 -17.00 2.56
C SER A 290 -3.37 -16.11 1.59
N GLY A 291 -3.98 -15.06 1.05
CA GLY A 291 -3.33 -14.12 0.12
C GLY A 291 -2.22 -13.34 0.82
N ILE A 292 -2.48 -12.82 2.03
CA ILE A 292 -1.46 -12.14 2.84
C ILE A 292 -0.30 -13.06 3.18
N ALA A 293 -0.56 -14.34 3.47
CA ALA A 293 0.47 -15.32 3.75
C ALA A 293 1.33 -15.63 2.51
N ALA A 294 0.72 -15.79 1.33
CA ALA A 294 1.45 -15.97 0.08
C ALA A 294 2.35 -14.76 -0.24
N LEU A 295 1.84 -13.53 -0.12
CA LEU A 295 2.62 -12.30 -0.30
C LEU A 295 3.79 -12.20 0.68
N THR A 296 3.54 -12.54 1.95
CA THR A 296 4.57 -12.53 3.00
C THR A 296 5.70 -13.51 2.67
N ASP A 297 5.37 -14.69 2.14
CA ASP A 297 6.37 -15.68 1.75
C ASP A 297 7.14 -15.27 0.49
N VAL A 298 6.48 -14.62 -0.48
CA VAL A 298 7.14 -14.01 -1.65
C VAL A 298 8.19 -12.98 -1.21
N VAL A 299 7.83 -12.06 -0.31
CA VAL A 299 8.78 -11.07 0.24
C VAL A 299 9.94 -11.77 0.93
N ARG A 300 9.66 -12.78 1.77
CA ARG A 300 10.69 -13.57 2.46
C ARG A 300 11.66 -14.22 1.47
N ALA A 301 11.14 -14.85 0.43
CA ALA A 301 11.94 -15.54 -0.58
C ALA A 301 12.78 -14.55 -1.41
N MET A 302 12.22 -13.41 -1.82
CA MET A 302 12.97 -12.36 -2.51
C MET A 302 14.12 -11.81 -1.66
N VAL A 303 13.89 -11.58 -0.36
CA VAL A 303 14.95 -11.11 0.55
C VAL A 303 16.03 -12.18 0.73
N ALA A 304 15.64 -13.44 0.94
CA ALA A 304 16.57 -14.54 1.12
C ALA A 304 17.43 -14.81 -0.14
N ALA A 305 16.86 -14.66 -1.33
CA ALA A 305 17.57 -14.76 -2.61
C ALA A 305 18.48 -13.55 -2.89
N GLY A 306 18.44 -12.50 -2.05
CA GLY A 306 19.19 -11.27 -2.28
C GLY A 306 18.67 -10.45 -3.46
N TYR A 307 17.45 -10.70 -3.94
CA TYR A 307 16.89 -10.06 -5.12
C TYR A 307 16.79 -8.53 -4.95
N ARG A 308 17.21 -7.80 -5.99
CA ARG A 308 17.11 -6.34 -6.11
C ARG A 308 16.37 -6.04 -7.43
N PRO A 309 15.14 -5.54 -7.38
CA PRO A 309 14.38 -5.25 -8.59
C PRO A 309 14.86 -3.94 -9.22
N ASP A 310 14.71 -3.80 -10.54
CA ASP A 310 15.02 -2.55 -11.23
C ASP A 310 13.89 -1.55 -11.08
N ARG A 311 12.64 -2.01 -11.10
CA ARG A 311 11.45 -1.23 -10.74
C ARG A 311 11.15 -1.32 -9.25
N THR A 312 10.43 -0.35 -8.72
CA THR A 312 9.96 -0.42 -7.34
C THR A 312 8.85 -1.46 -7.20
N ILE A 313 9.00 -2.40 -6.27
CA ILE A 313 7.94 -3.34 -5.89
C ILE A 313 7.22 -2.79 -4.66
N VAL A 314 5.89 -2.73 -4.71
CA VAL A 314 5.05 -2.37 -3.58
C VAL A 314 4.12 -3.52 -3.23
N VAL A 315 4.16 -3.93 -1.98
CA VAL A 315 3.32 -4.98 -1.40
C VAL A 315 2.30 -4.35 -0.47
N TYR A 316 1.02 -4.58 -0.74
CA TYR A 316 -0.07 -4.05 0.08
C TYR A 316 -0.83 -5.17 0.82
N ALA A 317 -1.15 -4.88 2.07
CA ALA A 317 -2.21 -5.54 2.82
C ALA A 317 -3.34 -4.51 3.05
N TYR A 318 -4.37 -4.53 2.21
CA TYR A 318 -5.44 -3.52 2.20
C TYR A 318 -6.36 -3.70 3.41
N ALA A 319 -6.87 -2.60 3.96
CA ALA A 319 -7.86 -2.61 5.02
C ALA A 319 -9.26 -2.28 4.50
N GLY A 320 -10.28 -2.95 5.04
CA GLY A 320 -11.68 -2.63 4.76
C GLY A 320 -12.14 -3.02 3.35
N GLU A 321 -11.62 -4.11 2.80
CA GLU A 321 -12.11 -4.71 1.55
C GLU A 321 -13.60 -5.08 1.72
N GLU A 322 -13.89 -5.75 2.85
CA GLU A 322 -15.15 -6.43 3.15
C GLU A 322 -16.33 -5.48 3.31
N VAL A 323 -16.05 -4.19 3.41
CA VAL A 323 -17.04 -3.12 3.58
C VAL A 323 -17.05 -2.16 2.39
N GLY A 324 -16.56 -2.65 1.25
CA GLY A 324 -16.65 -2.03 -0.05
C GLY A 324 -15.35 -1.40 -0.50
N LEU A 325 -14.25 -2.15 -0.42
CA LEU A 325 -12.93 -1.84 -1.01
C LEU A 325 -12.30 -0.55 -0.47
N LEU A 326 -12.51 -0.21 0.80
CA LEU A 326 -12.25 1.15 1.30
C LEU A 326 -10.77 1.53 1.24
N GLY A 327 -9.88 0.66 1.72
CA GLY A 327 -8.44 0.93 1.77
C GLY A 327 -7.78 0.94 0.39
N SER A 328 -8.09 -0.03 -0.46
CA SER A 328 -7.55 -0.08 -1.83
C SER A 328 -8.05 1.08 -2.68
N GLN A 329 -9.27 1.59 -2.46
CA GLN A 329 -9.75 2.80 -3.12
C GLN A 329 -8.93 4.02 -2.71
N ASP A 330 -8.72 4.25 -1.41
CA ASP A 330 -7.89 5.37 -0.93
C ASP A 330 -6.50 5.32 -1.56
N ILE A 331 -5.89 4.14 -1.62
CA ILE A 331 -4.53 3.94 -2.15
C ILE A 331 -4.47 4.12 -3.68
N ALA A 332 -5.38 3.50 -4.43
CA ALA A 332 -5.37 3.57 -5.89
C ALA A 332 -5.75 4.98 -6.40
N GLU A 333 -6.67 5.67 -5.71
CA GLU A 333 -7.01 7.06 -6.02
C GLU A 333 -5.86 8.03 -5.72
N ASP A 334 -5.15 7.85 -4.61
CA ASP A 334 -3.92 8.63 -4.32
C ASP A 334 -2.85 8.38 -5.39
N ALA A 335 -2.63 7.11 -5.76
CA ALA A 335 -1.67 6.76 -6.79
C ALA A 335 -1.98 7.44 -8.13
N ALA A 336 -3.26 7.44 -8.54
CA ALA A 336 -3.71 8.13 -9.75
C ALA A 336 -3.58 9.65 -9.63
N ALA A 337 -3.97 10.23 -8.49
CA ALA A 337 -3.88 11.67 -8.24
C ALA A 337 -2.44 12.19 -8.26
N ARG A 338 -1.49 11.36 -7.81
CA ARG A 338 -0.04 11.64 -7.85
C ARG A 338 0.62 11.32 -9.18
N GLY A 339 -0.12 10.75 -10.14
CA GLY A 339 0.40 10.35 -11.44
C GLY A 339 1.46 9.24 -11.35
N LEU A 340 1.34 8.32 -10.37
CA LEU A 340 2.30 7.23 -10.23
C LEU A 340 2.29 6.32 -11.47
N ASN A 341 3.47 5.89 -11.87
CA ASN A 341 3.61 4.99 -13.00
C ASN A 341 3.52 3.51 -12.57
N VAL A 342 2.31 2.98 -12.47
CA VAL A 342 2.10 1.55 -12.16
C VAL A 342 2.10 0.73 -13.45
N VAL A 343 3.14 -0.10 -13.61
CA VAL A 343 3.35 -0.97 -14.77
C VAL A 343 2.42 -2.18 -14.74
N GLY A 344 2.09 -2.67 -13.55
CA GLY A 344 1.11 -3.73 -13.35
C GLY A 344 0.86 -4.00 -11.88
N ALA A 345 -0.38 -4.38 -11.59
CA ALA A 345 -0.83 -4.78 -10.26
C ALA A 345 -1.34 -6.24 -10.27
N LEU A 346 -1.15 -6.97 -9.18
CA LEU A 346 -1.70 -8.30 -8.98
C LEU A 346 -2.41 -8.39 -7.63
N GLN A 347 -3.66 -8.86 -7.64
CA GLN A 347 -4.46 -9.12 -6.45
C GLN A 347 -4.47 -10.61 -6.11
N LEU A 348 -4.13 -10.93 -4.85
CA LEU A 348 -4.40 -12.22 -4.22
C LEU A 348 -5.55 -12.07 -3.24
N ASP A 349 -6.63 -12.75 -3.54
CA ASP A 349 -7.80 -12.86 -2.69
C ASP A 349 -8.33 -14.27 -2.79
N MET A 350 -8.30 -14.99 -1.66
CA MET A 350 -8.53 -16.43 -1.54
C MET A 350 -7.64 -17.28 -2.47
N VAL A 351 -6.63 -17.93 -1.89
CA VAL A 351 -5.62 -18.67 -2.66
C VAL A 351 -5.36 -20.07 -2.13
N ASN A 352 -6.16 -20.59 -1.19
CA ASN A 352 -5.81 -21.84 -0.50
C ASN A 352 -6.87 -22.94 -0.57
N HIS A 353 -8.14 -22.63 -0.77
CA HIS A 353 -9.17 -23.64 -0.99
C HIS A 353 -9.23 -24.09 -2.45
N HIS A 354 -8.87 -25.35 -2.71
CA HIS A 354 -8.87 -25.94 -4.05
C HIS A 354 -10.25 -26.56 -4.36
N GLY A 355 -11.20 -25.69 -4.75
CA GLY A 355 -12.61 -26.07 -4.98
C GLY A 355 -12.93 -26.64 -6.37
N SER A 356 -12.14 -26.28 -7.39
CA SER A 356 -12.35 -26.70 -8.78
C SER A 356 -11.35 -27.77 -9.24
N PRO A 357 -11.57 -28.43 -10.40
CA PRO A 357 -10.57 -29.31 -10.99
C PRO A 357 -9.30 -28.61 -11.47
N GLU A 358 -9.42 -27.33 -11.85
CA GLU A 358 -8.29 -26.48 -12.22
C GLU A 358 -7.65 -25.85 -10.98
N ASP A 359 -6.32 -25.73 -10.99
CA ASP A 359 -5.57 -25.10 -9.90
C ASP A 359 -5.83 -23.58 -9.79
N MET A 360 -6.23 -22.93 -10.89
CA MET A 360 -6.47 -21.48 -10.91
C MET A 360 -7.64 -21.08 -11.81
N ALA A 361 -8.48 -20.17 -11.32
CA ALA A 361 -9.33 -19.35 -12.16
C ALA A 361 -8.71 -17.96 -12.36
N ILE A 362 -8.46 -17.57 -13.60
CA ILE A 362 -7.96 -16.25 -13.97
C ILE A 362 -9.17 -15.35 -14.22
N ILE A 363 -9.35 -14.33 -13.38
CA ILE A 363 -10.49 -13.40 -13.49
C ILE A 363 -10.29 -12.45 -14.67
N THR A 364 -11.32 -12.32 -15.49
CA THR A 364 -11.26 -11.59 -16.78
C THR A 364 -12.10 -10.33 -16.85
N ASP A 365 -12.99 -10.08 -15.90
CA ASP A 365 -13.70 -8.82 -15.75
C ASP A 365 -12.96 -7.89 -14.79
N TYR A 366 -12.93 -6.59 -15.12
CA TYR A 366 -12.18 -5.56 -14.37
C TYR A 366 -10.67 -5.85 -14.23
N THR A 367 -10.09 -6.55 -15.21
CA THR A 367 -8.65 -6.80 -15.32
C THR A 367 -8.11 -6.31 -16.67
N ASP A 368 -6.79 -6.15 -16.78
CA ASP A 368 -6.14 -5.78 -18.04
C ASP A 368 -5.94 -7.02 -18.94
N PRO A 369 -6.43 -7.03 -20.19
CA PRO A 369 -6.33 -8.22 -21.05
C PRO A 369 -4.89 -8.64 -21.39
N ALA A 370 -3.97 -7.69 -21.57
CA ALA A 370 -2.60 -8.02 -21.92
C ALA A 370 -1.81 -8.52 -20.70
N LEU A 371 -2.00 -7.88 -19.55
CA LEU A 371 -1.40 -8.35 -18.29
C LEU A 371 -2.00 -9.71 -17.89
N THR A 372 -3.28 -9.95 -18.17
CA THR A 372 -3.93 -11.26 -18.00
C THR A 372 -3.27 -12.31 -18.87
N ALA A 373 -3.06 -12.04 -20.16
CA ALA A 373 -2.36 -12.96 -21.05
C ALA A 373 -0.91 -13.22 -20.60
N PHE A 374 -0.24 -12.21 -20.06
CA PHE A 374 1.09 -12.35 -19.49
C PHE A 374 1.09 -13.23 -18.24
N LEU A 375 0.14 -13.04 -17.31
CA LEU A 375 -0.04 -13.90 -16.13
C LEU A 375 -0.24 -15.36 -16.53
N GLU A 376 -1.05 -15.62 -17.55
CA GLU A 376 -1.26 -16.95 -18.11
C GLU A 376 0.05 -17.57 -18.62
N GLN A 377 0.87 -16.81 -19.33
CA GLN A 377 2.19 -17.26 -19.79
C GLN A 377 3.13 -17.57 -18.62
N LEU A 378 3.11 -16.76 -17.56
CA LEU A 378 3.90 -17.00 -16.34
C LEU A 378 3.47 -18.30 -15.65
N VAL A 379 2.17 -18.55 -15.55
CA VAL A 379 1.62 -19.79 -14.99
C VAL A 379 2.09 -20.99 -15.81
N ASP A 380 1.91 -20.93 -17.13
CA ASP A 380 2.25 -22.02 -18.05
C ASP A 380 3.77 -22.30 -18.06
N THR A 381 4.61 -21.26 -17.94
CA THR A 381 6.07 -21.35 -18.05
C THR A 381 6.77 -21.70 -16.74
N TYR A 382 6.40 -21.05 -15.64
CA TYR A 382 7.14 -21.12 -14.38
C TYR A 382 6.50 -22.02 -13.32
N VAL A 383 5.20 -22.28 -13.42
CA VAL A 383 4.45 -22.96 -12.36
C VAL A 383 3.91 -24.31 -12.82
N GLY A 384 3.42 -24.39 -14.06
CA GLY A 384 2.82 -25.60 -14.62
C GLY A 384 1.46 -25.95 -14.01
N ALA A 385 0.77 -24.96 -13.42
CA ALA A 385 -0.55 -25.13 -12.85
C ALA A 385 -1.62 -25.11 -13.94
N SER A 386 -2.63 -25.97 -13.81
CA SER A 386 -3.81 -25.93 -14.66
C SER A 386 -4.64 -24.68 -14.38
N ARG A 387 -5.22 -24.08 -15.43
CA ARG A 387 -5.96 -22.83 -15.30
C ARG A 387 -7.18 -22.77 -16.20
N VAL A 388 -8.14 -21.96 -15.79
CA VAL A 388 -9.28 -21.55 -16.60
C VAL A 388 -9.54 -20.06 -16.47
N ARG A 389 -10.21 -19.45 -17.44
CA ARG A 389 -10.74 -18.09 -17.31
C ARG A 389 -12.12 -18.12 -16.67
N ASP A 390 -12.39 -17.17 -15.78
CA ASP A 390 -13.70 -16.96 -15.18
C ASP A 390 -13.98 -15.46 -14.97
N THR A 391 -15.15 -15.14 -14.42
CA THR A 391 -15.57 -13.79 -14.04
C THR A 391 -16.10 -13.78 -12.61
N CYS A 392 -15.84 -12.71 -11.87
CA CYS A 392 -16.31 -12.58 -10.50
C CYS A 392 -17.53 -11.63 -10.36
N GLY A 393 -17.70 -10.70 -11.29
CA GLY A 393 -18.69 -9.63 -11.26
C GLY A 393 -18.14 -8.32 -10.67
N TYR A 394 -19.00 -7.29 -10.63
CA TYR A 394 -18.59 -5.94 -10.22
C TYR A 394 -18.02 -5.88 -8.79
N ALA A 395 -16.87 -5.20 -8.67
CA ALA A 395 -16.22 -4.86 -7.41
C ALA A 395 -16.04 -6.06 -6.46
N CYS A 396 -15.60 -7.20 -7.02
CA CYS A 396 -15.51 -8.43 -6.25
C CYS A 396 -14.28 -8.50 -5.33
N SER A 397 -13.22 -7.71 -5.59
CA SER A 397 -12.03 -7.56 -4.74
C SER A 397 -11.24 -6.29 -5.12
N ASP A 398 -10.11 -6.02 -4.45
CA ASP A 398 -9.34 -4.77 -4.55
C ASP A 398 -8.76 -4.46 -5.93
N HIS A 399 -8.63 -5.45 -6.81
CA HIS A 399 -8.22 -5.18 -8.20
C HIS A 399 -9.17 -4.20 -8.88
N ALA A 400 -10.45 -4.20 -8.51
CA ALA A 400 -11.43 -3.25 -9.06
C ALA A 400 -11.07 -1.78 -8.73
N SER A 401 -10.39 -1.52 -7.61
CA SER A 401 -9.89 -0.19 -7.24
C SER A 401 -8.77 0.26 -8.18
N TRP A 402 -7.76 -0.60 -8.40
CA TRP A 402 -6.66 -0.35 -9.33
C TRP A 402 -7.14 -0.21 -10.78
N TYR A 403 -8.01 -1.13 -11.19
CA TYR A 403 -8.68 -1.06 -12.48
C TYR A 403 -9.40 0.28 -12.57
N ARG A 404 -10.32 0.65 -11.69
CA ARG A 404 -11.02 1.94 -11.79
C ARG A 404 -10.08 3.16 -11.86
N ALA A 405 -8.99 3.14 -11.10
CA ALA A 405 -8.01 4.24 -11.03
C ALA A 405 -7.18 4.45 -12.31
N GLY A 406 -7.20 3.53 -13.27
CA GLY A 406 -6.45 3.68 -14.53
C GLY A 406 -5.38 2.62 -14.76
N PHE A 407 -5.12 1.77 -13.77
CA PHE A 407 -3.94 0.93 -13.77
C PHE A 407 -4.23 -0.48 -14.31
N PRO A 408 -3.24 -1.11 -14.99
CA PRO A 408 -3.34 -2.49 -15.41
C PRO A 408 -3.24 -3.42 -14.19
N VAL A 409 -4.19 -4.35 -14.06
CA VAL A 409 -4.29 -5.24 -12.91
C VAL A 409 -4.77 -6.64 -13.31
N VAL A 410 -4.30 -7.66 -12.60
CA VAL A 410 -4.74 -9.05 -12.75
C VAL A 410 -5.15 -9.64 -11.41
N HIS A 411 -5.95 -10.70 -11.48
CA HIS A 411 -6.46 -11.38 -10.30
C HIS A 411 -6.57 -12.89 -10.58
N PRO A 412 -5.53 -13.68 -10.24
CA PRO A 412 -5.66 -15.13 -10.13
C PRO A 412 -6.46 -15.47 -8.87
N PHE A 413 -7.34 -16.46 -8.98
CA PHE A 413 -8.25 -16.90 -7.92
C PHE A 413 -8.21 -18.42 -7.79
N GLU A 414 -8.49 -18.95 -6.60
CA GLU A 414 -8.31 -20.37 -6.25
C GLU A 414 -9.28 -21.37 -6.92
N SER A 415 -10.41 -20.90 -7.43
CA SER A 415 -11.47 -21.78 -7.94
C SER A 415 -12.38 -21.06 -8.92
N ARG A 416 -13.24 -21.79 -9.62
CA ARG A 416 -14.34 -21.17 -10.36
C ARG A 416 -15.29 -20.48 -9.40
N ALA A 417 -15.95 -19.42 -9.83
CA ALA A 417 -16.91 -18.68 -9.01
C ALA A 417 -18.10 -19.54 -8.51
N ALA A 418 -18.33 -20.70 -9.13
CA ALA A 418 -19.34 -21.67 -8.70
C ALA A 418 -18.85 -22.62 -7.59
N ASP A 419 -17.54 -22.79 -7.44
CA ASP A 419 -16.89 -23.76 -6.54
C ASP A 419 -16.08 -23.05 -5.42
N ILE A 420 -16.28 -21.74 -5.28
CA ILE A 420 -15.69 -20.92 -4.23
C ILE A 420 -15.95 -21.49 -2.83
N ASN A 421 -15.02 -21.26 -1.89
CA ASN A 421 -15.14 -21.68 -0.50
C ASN A 421 -16.52 -21.30 0.10
N ALA A 422 -17.38 -22.31 0.28
CA ALA A 422 -18.78 -22.09 0.64
C ALA A 422 -18.98 -21.51 2.06
N VAL A 423 -17.94 -21.56 2.90
CA VAL A 423 -17.99 -21.06 4.28
C VAL A 423 -17.23 -19.75 4.48
N LEU A 424 -16.75 -19.11 3.41
CA LEU A 424 -16.20 -17.75 3.49
C LEU A 424 -17.18 -16.80 4.18
N HIS A 425 -16.64 -15.83 4.90
CA HIS A 425 -17.37 -14.88 5.75
C HIS A 425 -18.21 -15.52 6.86
N THR A 426 -17.76 -16.65 7.39
CA THR A 426 -18.36 -17.30 8.55
C THR A 426 -17.29 -17.62 9.60
N PRO A 427 -17.67 -17.96 10.84
CA PRO A 427 -16.73 -18.48 11.83
C PRO A 427 -16.02 -19.78 11.40
N ASP A 428 -16.54 -20.47 10.37
CA ASP A 428 -16.04 -21.76 9.91
C ASP A 428 -14.98 -21.63 8.80
N ASP A 429 -14.70 -20.41 8.29
CA ASP A 429 -13.56 -20.14 7.40
C ASP A 429 -12.23 -20.26 8.18
N THR A 430 -11.86 -21.51 8.41
CA THR A 430 -10.67 -21.96 9.11
C THR A 430 -9.76 -22.68 8.13
N ILE A 431 -8.46 -22.77 8.44
CA ILE A 431 -7.50 -23.41 7.55
C ILE A 431 -7.83 -24.90 7.28
N ASP A 432 -8.61 -25.53 8.16
CA ASP A 432 -9.05 -26.91 8.01
C ASP A 432 -9.98 -27.10 6.79
N VAL A 433 -10.68 -26.04 6.35
CA VAL A 433 -11.48 -26.02 5.11
C VAL A 433 -10.61 -26.19 3.86
N SER A 434 -9.34 -25.78 3.93
CA SER A 434 -8.32 -26.00 2.91
C SER A 434 -7.44 -27.22 3.21
N GLY A 435 -7.93 -28.15 4.05
CA GLY A 435 -7.21 -29.37 4.43
C GLY A 435 -6.12 -29.17 5.49
N GLY A 436 -6.04 -27.99 6.11
CA GLY A 436 -5.10 -27.70 7.20
C GLY A 436 -3.65 -27.48 6.75
N ARG A 437 -3.44 -27.18 5.47
CA ARG A 437 -2.13 -27.03 4.81
C ARG A 437 -2.19 -25.92 3.76
N ALA A 438 -1.03 -25.44 3.29
CA ALA A 438 -0.93 -24.29 2.39
C ALA A 438 -0.30 -24.60 1.02
N ASP A 439 -0.39 -25.85 0.56
CA ASP A 439 0.18 -26.25 -0.74
C ASP A 439 -0.48 -25.56 -1.92
N HIS A 440 -1.78 -25.28 -1.84
CA HIS A 440 -2.47 -24.58 -2.92
C HIS A 440 -2.03 -23.11 -2.98
N ALA A 441 -1.97 -22.43 -1.83
CA ALA A 441 -1.43 -21.08 -1.72
C ALA A 441 0.04 -20.96 -2.17
N LEU A 442 0.84 -22.04 -2.03
CA LEU A 442 2.20 -22.08 -2.57
C LEU A 442 2.23 -21.93 -4.10
N THR A 443 1.22 -22.47 -4.81
CA THR A 443 1.08 -22.29 -6.27
C THR A 443 0.89 -20.81 -6.61
N PHE A 444 0.03 -20.10 -5.89
CA PHE A 444 -0.18 -18.65 -6.06
C PHE A 444 1.05 -17.81 -5.66
N ALA A 445 1.76 -18.22 -4.61
CA ALA A 445 3.02 -17.57 -4.23
C ALA A 445 4.08 -17.70 -5.33
N ARG A 446 4.19 -18.86 -6.00
CA ARG A 446 5.09 -19.05 -7.15
C ARG A 446 4.71 -18.17 -8.33
N THR A 447 3.42 -18.14 -8.70
CA THR A 447 2.91 -17.25 -9.76
C THR A 447 3.21 -15.78 -9.44
N THR A 448 2.97 -15.36 -8.19
CA THR A 448 3.19 -13.97 -7.76
C THR A 448 4.67 -13.60 -7.72
N ALA A 449 5.55 -14.51 -7.31
CA ALA A 449 7.00 -14.31 -7.37
C ALA A 449 7.48 -14.16 -8.82
N ALA A 450 7.00 -15.02 -9.73
CA ALA A 450 7.32 -14.93 -11.16
C ALA A 450 6.83 -13.61 -11.76
N PHE A 451 5.58 -13.22 -11.48
CA PHE A 451 5.01 -11.93 -11.88
C PHE A 451 5.86 -10.76 -11.41
N ALA A 452 6.18 -10.71 -10.11
CA ALA A 452 6.91 -9.59 -9.57
C ALA A 452 8.36 -9.53 -10.09
N VAL A 453 9.04 -10.66 -10.28
CA VAL A 453 10.41 -10.70 -10.83
C VAL A 453 10.43 -10.27 -12.30
N GLU A 454 9.55 -10.82 -13.13
CA GLU A 454 9.53 -10.53 -14.57
C GLU A 454 9.00 -9.13 -14.87
N LEU A 455 8.06 -8.62 -14.07
CA LEU A 455 7.55 -7.27 -14.29
C LEU A 455 8.47 -6.21 -13.68
N ALA A 456 9.17 -6.50 -12.59
CA ALA A 456 10.04 -5.52 -11.92
C ALA A 456 11.48 -5.48 -12.47
N LYS A 457 11.75 -6.21 -13.55
CA LYS A 457 13.03 -6.16 -14.26
C LYS A 457 13.24 -4.86 -15.02
N GLY A 458 14.49 -4.61 -15.38
CA GLY A 458 14.90 -3.51 -16.25
C GLY A 458 14.25 -3.58 -17.63
N ARG A 459 14.30 -2.47 -18.36
CA ARG A 459 14.15 -2.50 -19.81
C ARG A 459 15.28 -3.39 -20.37
N THR A 460 15.00 -4.23 -21.36
CA THR A 460 16.06 -4.91 -22.11
C THR A 460 17.02 -3.85 -22.66
N GLU A 461 18.31 -4.16 -22.86
CA GLU A 461 19.30 -3.16 -23.33
C GLU A 461 18.90 -2.46 -24.65
N ASP A 462 17.93 -3.03 -25.39
CA ASP A 462 17.36 -2.50 -26.63
C ASP A 462 16.06 -1.66 -26.44
N ALA A 463 15.57 -1.49 -25.21
CA ALA A 463 14.30 -0.80 -24.96
C ALA A 463 14.49 0.71 -24.78
N CYS A 464 13.86 1.47 -25.66
CA CYS A 464 13.96 2.93 -25.70
C CYS A 464 13.39 3.59 -24.43
N THR A 465 13.87 4.80 -24.12
CA THR A 465 13.33 5.65 -23.03
C THR A 465 12.77 6.96 -23.51
N THR A 466 13.25 7.42 -24.65
CA THR A 466 12.89 8.67 -25.30
C THR A 466 12.88 8.43 -26.80
N ASP A 467 12.25 9.33 -27.56
CA ASP A 467 12.30 9.27 -29.03
C ASP A 467 13.74 9.30 -29.56
N SER A 468 14.69 9.89 -28.82
CA SER A 468 16.12 9.91 -29.18
C SER A 468 16.83 8.56 -29.05
N ASP A 469 16.21 7.58 -28.38
CA ASP A 469 16.73 6.21 -28.33
C ASP A 469 16.29 5.39 -29.55
N CYS A 470 15.50 5.99 -30.45
CA CYS A 470 14.94 5.37 -31.65
C CYS A 470 15.51 5.95 -32.94
N GLY A 471 15.47 5.16 -34.02
CA GLY A 471 15.88 5.61 -35.35
C GLY A 471 14.91 6.62 -35.95
N ASP A 472 15.38 7.38 -36.95
CA ASP A 472 14.59 8.38 -37.65
C ASP A 472 13.24 7.80 -38.15
N GLY A 473 12.14 8.48 -37.82
CA GLY A 473 10.77 8.05 -38.17
C GLY A 473 10.12 7.10 -37.17
N GLN A 474 10.76 6.85 -36.02
CA GLN A 474 10.20 6.07 -34.91
C GLN A 474 10.02 6.95 -33.66
N THR A 475 9.11 6.56 -32.78
CA THR A 475 8.89 7.14 -31.44
C THR A 475 8.98 6.04 -30.40
N CYS A 476 9.43 6.39 -29.20
CA CYS A 476 9.47 5.45 -28.11
C CYS A 476 8.10 5.31 -27.45
N ALA A 477 7.43 4.18 -27.73
CA ALA A 477 6.14 3.85 -27.14
C ALA A 477 6.24 2.55 -26.33
N GLY A 478 5.98 2.61 -25.02
CA GLY A 478 5.97 1.44 -24.16
C GLY A 478 7.31 0.70 -24.08
N GLY A 479 8.43 1.39 -24.31
CA GLY A 479 9.77 0.81 -24.32
C GLY A 479 10.21 0.19 -25.66
N ALA A 480 9.43 0.37 -26.73
CA ALA A 480 9.78 -0.07 -28.07
C ALA A 480 9.77 1.09 -29.08
N CYS A 481 10.69 1.07 -30.02
CA CYS A 481 10.70 2.02 -31.14
C CYS A 481 9.64 1.63 -32.17
N VAL A 482 8.52 2.35 -32.16
CA VAL A 482 7.40 2.14 -33.10
C VAL A 482 7.41 3.20 -34.20
N PRO A 483 7.00 2.91 -35.44
CA PRO A 483 6.89 3.93 -36.49
C PRO A 483 5.97 5.07 -36.06
N MET A 484 6.39 6.32 -36.30
CA MET A 484 5.52 7.46 -36.04
C MET A 484 4.25 7.36 -36.90
N PRO A 485 3.05 7.60 -36.33
CA PRO A 485 1.81 7.58 -37.10
C PRO A 485 1.88 8.65 -38.21
N PRO A 486 1.44 8.33 -39.45
CA PRO A 486 1.49 9.28 -40.55
C PRO A 486 0.50 10.43 -40.29
N GLY A 487 0.99 11.59 -39.82
CA GLY A 487 0.11 12.73 -39.52
C GLY A 487 0.67 13.98 -38.83
N GLY A 488 1.81 14.53 -39.28
CA GLY A 488 2.18 15.97 -39.23
C GLY A 488 2.73 16.59 -37.93
N PRO A 489 3.31 17.82 -37.96
CA PRO A 489 3.83 18.59 -39.09
C PRO A 489 5.33 18.95 -38.93
N ASP A 490 6.21 18.34 -39.71
CA ASP A 490 7.54 18.89 -40.02
C ASP A 490 7.71 18.92 -41.54
N ALA A 491 7.03 19.88 -42.17
CA ALA A 491 7.36 20.30 -43.53
C ALA A 491 8.37 21.45 -43.41
N GLY A 492 9.64 21.12 -43.60
CA GLY A 492 10.76 22.03 -43.52
C GLY A 492 10.64 23.24 -44.45
N SER A 493 11.22 24.34 -43.97
CA SER A 493 11.45 25.60 -44.66
C SER A 493 12.03 25.42 -46.07
N ALA A 494 11.20 25.59 -47.10
CA ALA A 494 11.65 25.75 -48.48
C ALA A 494 11.57 27.23 -48.87
N MET A 495 12.74 27.85 -49.06
CA MET A 495 12.92 29.13 -49.74
C MET A 495 12.46 29.03 -51.21
N PRO A 496 11.73 30.02 -51.77
CA PRO A 496 11.49 30.10 -53.21
C PRO A 496 12.61 30.90 -53.92
N PRO A 497 12.93 30.60 -55.19
CA PRO A 497 13.91 31.36 -55.99
C PRO A 497 13.30 32.66 -56.53
N GLY A 498 14.14 33.68 -56.72
CA GLY A 498 13.73 35.06 -56.99
C GLY A 498 13.61 35.51 -58.46
N GLY A 499 12.86 36.61 -58.62
CA GLY A 499 12.96 37.65 -59.66
C GLY A 499 11.94 37.61 -60.81
N PRO A 500 11.57 38.75 -61.47
CA PRO A 500 12.07 40.13 -61.31
C PRO A 500 10.99 41.25 -61.17
N ASP A 501 11.49 42.47 -61.02
CA ASP A 501 10.87 43.80 -60.81
C ASP A 501 9.59 44.18 -61.57
N ALA A 502 8.69 44.92 -60.88
CA ALA A 502 8.07 46.17 -61.39
C ALA A 502 7.21 46.90 -60.32
N GLY A 503 7.49 48.19 -60.10
CA GLY A 503 6.43 49.23 -60.08
C GLY A 503 5.80 49.72 -58.76
N ALA A 504 6.43 50.72 -58.16
CA ALA A 504 5.87 51.98 -57.62
C ALA A 504 4.46 52.05 -56.96
N GLY A 505 4.42 52.64 -55.75
CA GLY A 505 3.38 53.61 -55.34
C GLY A 505 2.98 53.63 -53.86
N GLY A 506 3.33 54.74 -53.16
CA GLY A 506 2.71 55.42 -51.98
C GLY A 506 2.00 54.61 -50.88
N GLY A 507 2.11 54.88 -49.57
CA GLY A 507 2.49 56.07 -48.82
C GLY A 507 1.72 56.06 -47.47
N ALA A 508 2.38 56.53 -46.41
CA ALA A 508 1.87 57.09 -45.14
C ALA A 508 1.36 56.19 -43.97
N GLY A 509 2.03 56.38 -42.82
CA GLY A 509 1.49 56.41 -41.44
C GLY A 509 1.48 55.08 -40.69
N GLY A 510 2.01 54.91 -39.47
CA GLY A 510 2.64 55.79 -38.49
C GLY A 510 2.94 54.95 -37.22
N ASP A 511 4.01 55.34 -36.50
CA ASP A 511 4.33 55.20 -35.07
C ASP A 511 4.06 53.84 -34.36
N GLY A 512 5.00 53.12 -33.75
CA GLY A 512 6.26 53.50 -33.11
C GLY A 512 6.12 53.60 -31.58
N ALA A 513 6.26 52.50 -30.84
CA ALA A 513 6.76 52.49 -29.45
C ALA A 513 7.01 51.07 -28.93
N GLY A 514 8.23 50.82 -28.45
CA GLY A 514 8.70 49.56 -27.86
C GLY A 514 8.31 49.34 -26.39
N PRO A 515 8.80 48.25 -25.76
CA PRO A 515 8.29 47.73 -24.49
C PRO A 515 9.05 48.27 -23.27
N ALA A 516 8.35 48.33 -22.13
CA ALA A 516 8.93 48.58 -20.80
C ALA A 516 8.22 47.71 -19.72
N PRO A 517 8.87 47.44 -18.58
CA PRO A 517 8.79 46.19 -17.84
C PRO A 517 7.80 46.21 -16.67
N VAL A 518 7.34 45.02 -16.24
CA VAL A 518 6.45 44.87 -15.07
C VAL A 518 7.28 44.61 -13.82
N THR A 519 7.20 45.54 -12.87
CA THR A 519 7.75 45.47 -11.52
C THR A 519 6.83 44.72 -10.56
N SER A 520 7.46 44.04 -9.60
CA SER A 520 6.89 43.36 -8.45
C SER A 520 6.09 44.28 -7.51
N GLY A 521 4.98 43.75 -6.97
CA GLY A 521 4.22 44.36 -5.89
C GLY A 521 3.64 43.29 -4.98
N CYS A 522 4.14 43.21 -3.74
CA CYS A 522 3.57 42.42 -2.65
C CYS A 522 2.21 42.99 -2.21
N ALA A 523 1.22 42.12 -2.02
CA ALA A 523 0.00 42.41 -1.26
C ALA A 523 -0.16 41.37 -0.14
N ALA A 524 -0.54 41.87 1.03
CA ALA A 524 -0.48 41.21 2.33
C ALA A 524 -1.47 40.05 2.50
N ALA A 525 -1.03 39.06 3.27
CA ALA A 525 -1.77 37.88 3.68
C ALA A 525 -2.95 38.21 4.61
N GLY A 526 -4.15 37.75 4.23
CA GLY A 526 -5.25 37.50 5.16
C GLY A 526 -5.14 36.08 5.70
N ALA A 527 -5.15 35.93 7.03
CA ALA A 527 -5.09 34.65 7.72
C ALA A 527 -6.33 33.77 7.42
N PRO A 528 -6.19 32.47 7.12
CA PRO A 528 -7.31 31.55 7.14
C PRO A 528 -7.56 31.02 8.56
N ALA A 529 -8.85 30.86 8.87
CA ALA A 529 -9.34 30.27 10.11
C ALA A 529 -8.88 28.81 10.26
N ALA A 530 -8.56 28.42 11.49
CA ALA A 530 -8.15 27.08 11.85
C ALA A 530 -9.36 26.14 11.89
N ASP A 531 -9.50 25.29 10.87
CA ASP A 531 -10.47 24.19 10.84
C ASP A 531 -9.84 22.89 11.40
N GLY A 532 -10.63 22.18 12.21
CA GLY A 532 -10.21 21.17 13.19
C GLY A 532 -9.73 19.80 12.68
N GLY A 533 -9.00 19.72 11.56
CA GLY A 533 -8.46 18.46 11.03
C GLY A 533 -7.27 17.89 11.81
N GLY A 534 -6.41 18.75 12.38
CA GLY A 534 -5.16 18.32 13.04
C GLY A 534 -5.34 17.55 14.36
N TRP A 535 -6.52 17.65 15.00
CA TRP A 535 -6.77 17.01 16.28
C TRP A 535 -6.94 15.48 16.18
N LEU A 536 -7.46 14.98 15.05
CA LEU A 536 -7.68 13.54 14.87
C LEU A 536 -6.39 12.78 14.60
N ALA A 537 -5.49 13.34 13.79
CA ALA A 537 -4.16 12.76 13.52
C ALA A 537 -3.27 12.74 14.77
N LEU A 538 -3.29 13.83 15.56
CA LEU A 538 -2.58 13.90 16.84
C LEU A 538 -3.19 12.95 17.89
N ALA A 539 -4.51 12.81 17.94
CA ALA A 539 -5.18 11.86 18.81
C ALA A 539 -4.85 10.41 18.44
N TRP A 540 -4.80 10.09 17.15
CA TRP A 540 -4.39 8.77 16.65
C TRP A 540 -2.93 8.48 17.00
N LEU A 541 -2.00 9.40 16.73
CA LEU A 541 -0.58 9.24 17.08
C LEU A 541 -0.37 9.11 18.59
N ALA A 542 -1.14 9.84 19.41
CA ALA A 542 -1.09 9.75 20.86
C ALA A 542 -1.64 8.40 21.37
N ALA A 543 -2.77 7.94 20.82
CA ALA A 543 -3.36 6.64 21.13
C ALA A 543 -2.44 5.49 20.70
N TRP A 544 -1.83 5.59 19.51
CA TRP A 544 -0.83 4.67 18.99
C TRP A 544 0.41 4.59 19.90
N SER A 545 0.98 5.75 20.27
CA SER A 545 2.12 5.82 21.19
C SER A 545 1.78 5.26 22.59
N ALA A 546 0.54 5.46 23.06
CA ALA A 546 0.08 4.91 24.33
C ALA A 546 -0.07 3.38 24.28
N ARG A 547 -0.69 2.82 23.22
CA ARG A 547 -0.83 1.37 23.01
C ARG A 547 0.52 0.68 22.86
N ARG A 548 1.44 1.24 22.07
CA ARG A 548 2.81 0.72 21.92
C ARG A 548 3.56 0.66 23.25
N ARG A 549 3.39 1.68 24.11
CA ARG A 549 3.99 1.70 25.47
C ARG A 549 3.36 0.68 26.40
N GLN A 550 2.05 0.45 26.34
CA GLN A 550 1.38 -0.60 27.11
C GLN A 550 1.84 -2.00 26.69
N ARG A 551 2.06 -2.23 25.39
CA ARG A 551 2.56 -3.50 24.84
C ARG A 551 4.02 -3.77 25.19
N ALA A 552 4.90 -2.77 25.09
CA ALA A 552 6.28 -2.91 25.55
C ALA A 552 6.35 -3.29 27.04
N ARG A 553 5.41 -2.78 27.86
CA ARG A 553 5.28 -3.16 29.26
C ARG A 553 4.72 -4.58 29.44
N ALA A 554 3.75 -5.01 28.64
CA ALA A 554 3.19 -6.36 28.69
C ALA A 554 4.19 -7.43 28.21
N ALA A 555 4.94 -7.17 27.13
CA ALA A 555 6.00 -8.05 26.64
C ALA A 555 7.17 -8.14 27.63
N SER A 556 7.52 -7.04 28.29
CA SER A 556 8.52 -7.04 29.37
C SER A 556 8.03 -7.74 30.64
N ALA A 557 6.71 -7.84 30.87
CA ALA A 557 6.14 -8.58 32.00
C ALA A 557 6.06 -10.09 31.70
N ALA A 558 5.83 -10.48 30.44
CA ALA A 558 5.80 -11.87 30.01
C ALA A 558 7.19 -12.55 29.95
N SER A 559 8.28 -11.77 29.81
CA SER A 559 9.66 -12.29 29.84
C SER A 559 10.24 -12.47 31.25
N ALA A 560 9.56 -11.99 32.29
CA ALA A 560 9.96 -12.18 33.68
C ALA A 560 9.45 -13.54 34.19
N ARG A 561 10.22 -14.62 34.01
CA ARG A 561 9.98 -15.89 34.71
C ARG A 561 10.12 -15.69 36.22
N PRO A 562 9.20 -16.20 37.07
CA PRO A 562 9.42 -16.24 38.50
C PRO A 562 10.55 -17.23 38.79
N SER A 563 11.59 -16.81 39.52
CA SER A 563 12.55 -17.76 40.08
C SER A 563 11.85 -18.58 41.15
N ILE A 564 11.72 -19.88 40.93
CA ILE A 564 11.29 -20.83 41.95
C ILE A 564 12.41 -20.93 43.00
N ARG A 565 12.11 -20.57 44.24
CA ARG A 565 12.78 -21.05 45.46
C ARG A 565 11.74 -21.69 46.34
#